data_AF-A0A6H1NX20-F1
#
_entry.id   AF-A0A6H1NX20-F1
#
_cell.length_a   1.000
_cell.length_b   1.000
_cell.length_c   1.000
_cell.angle_alpha   90.00
_cell.angle_beta   90.00
_cell.angle_gamma   90.00
#
_symmetry.space_group_name_H-M   'P 1'
#
loop_
_entity.id
_entity.type
_entity.pdbx_description
1 polymer ?
#
loop_
_entity_poly.entity_id
_entity_poly.type
_entity_poly.pdbx_seq_one_letter_code
_entity_poly.pdbx_strand_id
1 'polypeptide(L)' 'MTVTKHVIQRFQERITDEPPEVVQHFIESDLKHSTHLYRLNHIEKRISNGVIYVLDCTKETNPVVLTLYLA' A
#
# COMPACT_ATOMS: atom_id res chain seq x y z
N MET A 1 -5.59 8.85 3.24
CA MET A 1 -4.62 8.05 2.47
C MET A 1 -5.23 7.76 1.11
N THR A 2 -4.46 7.77 0.04
CA THR A 2 -4.96 7.49 -1.32
C THR A 2 -4.32 6.20 -1.83
N VAL A 3 -5.11 5.17 -2.11
CA VAL A 3 -4.65 3.97 -2.84
C VAL A 3 -4.84 4.20 -4.33
N THR A 4 -3.77 4.13 -5.12
CA THR A 4 -3.87 4.35 -6.56
C THR A 4 -4.47 3.13 -7.28
N LYS A 5 -5.13 3.38 -8.43
CA LYS A 5 -5.62 2.30 -9.31
C LYS A 5 -4.53 1.31 -9.69
N HIS A 6 -3.30 1.80 -9.87
CA HIS A 6 -2.14 0.96 -10.16
C HIS A 6 -1.88 -0.06 -9.04
N VAL A 7 -1.90 0.37 -7.78
CA VAL A 7 -1.70 -0.52 -6.63
C VAL A 7 -2.79 -1.59 -6.57
N ILE A 8 -4.06 -1.19 -6.77
CA ILE A 8 -5.19 -2.14 -6.78
C ILE A 8 -4.98 -3.21 -7.84
N GLN A 9 -4.65 -2.80 -9.08
CA GLN A 9 -4.36 -3.74 -10.17
C GLN A 9 -3.20 -4.69 -9.82
N ARG A 10 -2.10 -4.17 -9.27
CA ARG A 10 -0.96 -5.00 -8.86
C ARG A 10 -1.28 -5.96 -7.73
N PHE A 11 -2.13 -5.56 -6.80
CA PHE A 11 -2.62 -6.42 -5.73
C PHE A 11 -3.46 -7.54 -6.34
N GLN A 12 -4.37 -7.21 -7.25
CA GLN A 12 -5.22 -8.20 -7.89
C GLN A 12 -4.42 -9.22 -8.72
N GLU A 13 -3.49 -8.74 -9.54
CA GLU A 13 -2.62 -9.59 -10.37
C GLU A 13 -1.79 -10.61 -9.59
N ARG A 14 -1.50 -10.34 -8.31
CA ARG A 14 -0.50 -11.08 -7.53
C ARG A 14 -1.06 -11.80 -6.31
N ILE A 15 -2.21 -11.38 -5.78
CA ILE A 15 -2.69 -11.81 -4.46
C ILE A 15 -4.14 -12.33 -4.54
N THR A 16 -5.03 -11.68 -5.27
CA THR A 16 -6.48 -11.99 -5.20
C THR A 16 -7.25 -11.54 -6.44
N ASP A 17 -8.38 -12.18 -6.77
CA ASP A 17 -9.31 -11.77 -7.82
C ASP A 17 -10.51 -10.95 -7.30
N GLU A 18 -10.49 -10.56 -6.02
CA GLU A 18 -11.55 -9.77 -5.38
C GLU A 18 -11.79 -8.40 -6.05
N PRO A 19 -13.01 -7.81 -5.92
CA PRO A 19 -13.33 -6.52 -6.52
C PRO A 19 -12.40 -5.37 -6.05
N PRO A 20 -12.18 -4.34 -6.89
CA PRO A 20 -11.30 -3.20 -6.58
C PRO A 20 -11.60 -2.50 -5.24
N GLU A 21 -12.88 -2.39 -4.88
CA GLU A 21 -13.35 -1.76 -3.64
C GLU A 21 -12.93 -2.57 -2.40
N VAL A 22 -13.03 -3.89 -2.48
CA VAL A 22 -12.59 -4.82 -1.41
C VAL A 22 -11.09 -4.73 -1.24
N VAL A 23 -10.34 -4.74 -2.35
CA VAL A 23 -8.88 -4.61 -2.33
C VAL A 23 -8.44 -3.26 -1.75
N GLN A 24 -9.11 -2.17 -2.13
CA GLN A 24 -8.83 -0.86 -1.56
C GLN A 24 -9.04 -0.84 -0.04
N HIS A 25 -10.19 -1.32 0.44
CA HIS A 25 -10.48 -1.39 1.87
C HIS A 25 -9.50 -2.29 2.62
N PHE A 26 -9.11 -3.41 2.03
CA PHE A 26 -8.10 -4.31 2.59
C PHE A 26 -6.77 -3.57 2.76
N ILE A 27 -6.25 -2.96 1.70
CA ILE A 27 -4.97 -2.22 1.75
C ILE A 27 -5.02 -1.09 2.79
N GLU A 28 -6.13 -0.35 2.85
CA GLU A 28 -6.30 0.73 3.82
C GLU A 28 -6.31 0.22 5.27
N SER A 29 -6.91 -0.94 5.50
CA SER A 29 -6.92 -1.59 6.81
C SER A 29 -5.54 -2.14 7.16
N ASP A 30 -4.91 -2.88 6.25
CA ASP A 30 -3.64 -3.55 6.46
C ASP A 30 -2.50 -2.54 6.73
N LEU A 31 -2.51 -1.40 6.03
CA LEU A 31 -1.56 -0.30 6.26
C LEU A 31 -1.65 0.33 7.66
N LYS A 32 -2.82 0.30 8.32
CA LYS A 32 -2.96 0.78 9.71
C LYS A 32 -2.24 -0.12 10.71
N HIS A 33 -2.11 -1.41 10.38
CA HIS A 33 -1.46 -2.41 11.24
C HIS A 33 -0.05 -2.79 10.75
N SER A 34 0.38 -2.22 9.63
CA SER A 34 1.69 -2.49 9.04
C SER A 34 2.85 -1.96 9.88
N THR A 35 3.99 -2.66 9.78
CA THR A 35 5.25 -2.26 10.41
C THR A 35 6.00 -1.29 9.51
N HIS A 36 6.40 -0.14 10.05
CA HIS A 36 7.28 0.79 9.35
C HIS A 36 8.69 0.19 9.22
N LEU A 37 9.21 0.14 7.99
CA LEU A 37 10.58 -0.30 7.72
C LEU A 37 11.55 0.89 7.75
N TYR A 38 11.37 1.83 6.83
CA TYR A 38 12.17 3.04 6.73
C TYR A 38 11.48 4.10 5.87
N ARG A 39 11.93 5.35 5.99
CA ARG A 39 11.53 6.50 5.15
C ARG A 39 12.76 7.20 4.60
N LEU A 40 12.79 7.48 3.30
CA LEU A 40 13.84 8.23 2.60
C LEU A 40 13.22 9.17 1.57
N ASN A 41 13.55 10.46 1.61
CA ASN A 41 13.03 11.47 0.67
C ASN A 41 11.51 11.43 0.51
N HIS A 42 10.78 11.41 1.63
CA HIS A 42 9.32 11.29 1.71
C HIS A 42 8.73 9.96 1.19
N ILE A 43 9.53 9.05 0.66
CA ILE A 43 9.10 7.70 0.32
C ILE A 43 9.24 6.81 1.54
N GLU A 44 8.12 6.22 1.96
CA GLU A 44 8.02 5.37 3.12
C GLU A 44 7.73 3.93 2.70
N LYS A 45 8.45 2.98 3.30
CA LYS A 45 8.16 1.55 3.12
C LYS A 45 7.60 0.96 4.39
N ARG A 46 6.51 0.22 4.24
CA ARG A 46 5.87 -0.54 5.32
C ARG A 46 5.71 -1.99 4.90
N ILE A 47 5.66 -2.90 5.86
CA ILE A 47 5.41 -4.32 5.62
C ILE A 47 4.25 -4.82 6.48
N SER A 48 3.38 -5.62 5.90
CA SER A 48 2.35 -6.38 6.62
C SER A 48 2.04 -7.64 5.84
N ASN A 49 1.90 -8.78 6.53
CA ASN A 49 1.50 -10.06 5.93
C ASN A 49 2.29 -10.46 4.67
N GLY A 50 3.59 -10.17 4.63
CA GLY A 50 4.44 -10.46 3.46
C GLY A 50 4.26 -9.49 2.28
N VAL A 51 3.45 -8.44 2.43
CA VAL A 51 3.28 -7.36 1.45
C VAL A 51 4.09 -6.14 1.88
N ILE A 52 4.97 -5.67 1.01
CA ILE A 52 5.70 -4.42 1.18
C ILE A 52 4.97 -3.33 0.42
N TYR A 53 4.49 -2.32 1.15
CA TYR A 53 3.84 -1.14 0.60
C TYR A 53 4.84 0.00 0.44
N VAL A 54 4.76 0.70 -0.69
CA VAL A 54 5.53 1.93 -0.95
C VAL A 54 4.58 3.11 -0.97
N LEU A 55 4.80 4.04 -0.05
CA LEU A 55 3.98 5.23 0.12
C LEU A 55 4.79 6.49 -0.21
N ASP A 56 4.16 7.44 -0.91
CA ASP A 56 4.61 8.82 -0.98
C ASP A 56 3.94 9.62 0.14
N CYS A 57 4.75 10.06 1.09
CA CYS A 57 4.35 10.86 2.25
C CYS A 57 4.73 12.34 2.08
N THR A 58 4.81 12.88 0.85
CA THR A 58 5.04 14.31 0.61
C THR A 58 3.90 15.16 1.19
N LYS A 59 2.66 14.66 1.10
CA LYS A 59 1.50 15.21 1.80
C LYS A 59 1.26 14.38 3.06
N GLU A 60 1.86 14.77 4.18
CA GLU A 60 1.85 13.96 5.41
C GLU A 60 0.44 13.57 5.90
N THR A 61 -0.55 14.44 5.68
CA THR A 61 -1.94 14.19 6.06
C THR A 61 -2.68 13.24 5.12
N ASN A 62 -2.17 13.04 3.90
CA ASN A 62 -2.77 12.15 2.91
C ASN A 62 -1.70 11.42 2.08
N PRO A 63 -1.02 10.41 2.66
CA PRO A 63 -0.03 9.64 1.94
C PRO A 63 -0.66 8.88 0.77
N VAL A 64 0.10 8.70 -0.30
CA VAL A 64 -0.33 8.02 -1.53
C VAL A 64 0.38 6.69 -1.66
N VAL A 65 -0.35 5.59 -1.78
CA VAL A 65 0.25 4.27 -2.05
C VAL A 65 0.62 4.21 -3.53
N LEU A 66 1.92 4.15 -3.82
CA LEU A 66 2.47 4.16 -5.18
C LEU A 66 2.50 2.78 -5.80
N THR A 67 3.00 1.79 -5.03
CA THR A 67 3.17 0.42 -5.50
C THR A 67 3.28 -0.54 -4.32
N LEU A 68 3.33 -1.84 -4.62
CA LEU A 68 3.58 -2.91 -3.66
C LEU A 68 4.47 -4.01 -4.23
N TYR A 69 5.11 -4.75 -3.33
CA TYR A 69 5.90 -5.94 -3.60
C TYR A 69 5.50 -7.06 -2.63
N LEU A 70 5.75 -8.30 -3.03
CA LEU A 70 5.72 -9.45 -2.14
C LEU A 70 7.13 -9.67 -1.59
N ALA A 71 7.25 -9.89 -0.28
CA ALA A 71 8.49 -10.13 0.45
C ALA A 71 8.97 -11.58 0.29
#